data_AF-A0A2L2Z7U1-F1
#
_entry.id   AF-A0A2L2Z7U1-F1
#
_cell.length_a   1.000
_cell.length_b   1.000
_cell.length_c   1.000
_cell.angle_alpha   90.00
_cell.angle_beta   90.00
_cell.angle_gamma   90.00
#
_symmetry.space_group_name_H-M   'P 1'
#
loop_
_entity.id
_entity.type
_entity.pdbx_description
1 polymer ?
#
loop_
_entity_poly.entity_id
_entity_poly.type
_entity_poly.pdbx_seq_one_letter_code
_entity_poly.pdbx_strand_id
1 'polypeptide(L)' 'EHEVTILLWRSLMSIVDWNIREELVSDQSIMHLRLYTALLAAFSSCNRAVLALLVRVQEYCYDNLAFMKVFEKI' A
#
# COMPACT_ATOMS: atom_id res chain seq x y z
N GLU A 1 -6.43 -16.21 3.30
CA GLU A 1 -5.80 -15.02 3.91
C GLU A 1 -4.89 -14.30 2.94
N HIS A 2 -3.76 -14.89 2.51
CA HIS A 2 -2.83 -14.29 1.53
C HIS A 2 -3.48 -13.60 0.31
N GLU A 3 -4.36 -14.31 -0.41
CA GLU A 3 -5.07 -13.73 -1.57
C GLU A 3 -6.00 -12.57 -1.19
N VAL A 4 -6.59 -12.62 0.00
CA VAL A 4 -7.46 -11.54 0.51
C VAL A 4 -6.63 -10.30 0.83
N THR A 5 -5.46 -10.46 1.44
CA THR A 5 -4.51 -9.36 1.69
C THR A 5 -4.12 -8.66 0.39
N ILE A 6 -3.84 -9.46 -0.65
CA ILE A 6 -3.50 -8.98 -1.99
C ILE A 6 -4.66 -8.18 -2.61
N LEU A 7 -5.87 -8.73 -2.55
CA LEU A 7 -7.06 -8.10 -3.11
C LEU A 7 -7.39 -6.80 -2.37
N LEU A 8 -7.27 -6.79 -1.05
CA LEU A 8 -7.43 -5.60 -0.22
C LEU A 8 -6.44 -4.51 -0.64
N TRP A 9 -5.14 -4.82 -0.70
CA TRP A 9 -4.13 -3.86 -1.16
C TRP A 9 -4.46 -3.26 -2.52
N ARG A 10 -4.75 -4.12 -3.52
CA ARG A 10 -5.09 -3.66 -4.88
C ARG A 10 -6.31 -2.74 -4.89
N SER A 11 -7.35 -3.10 -4.16
CA SER A 11 -8.59 -2.33 -4.09
C SER A 11 -8.39 -0.99 -3.39
N LEU A 12 -7.62 -0.97 -2.30
CA LEU A 12 -7.29 0.24 -1.55
C LEU A 12 -6.41 1.19 -2.36
N MET A 13 -5.49 0.69 -3.16
CA MET A 13 -4.64 1.55 -3.97
C MET A 13 -5.34 2.05 -5.24
N SER A 14 -6.33 1.32 -5.75
CA SER A 14 -7.08 1.69 -6.96
C SER A 14 -8.22 2.68 -6.73
N ILE A 15 -8.70 2.84 -5.49
CA ILE A 15 -9.83 3.76 -5.18
C ILE A 15 -9.38 5.23 -5.09
N VAL A 16 -8.07 5.47 -5.00
CA VAL A 16 -7.53 6.82 -4.81
C VAL A 16 -6.96 7.33 -6.13
N ASP A 17 -7.45 8.50 -6.54
CA ASP A 17 -6.78 9.31 -7.55
C ASP A 17 -5.57 9.99 -6.91
N TRP A 18 -4.38 9.45 -7.18
CA TRP A 18 -3.14 9.94 -6.62
C TRP A 18 -2.74 11.29 -7.22
N ASN A 19 -2.18 12.16 -6.37
CA ASN A 19 -1.64 13.43 -6.84
C ASN A 19 -0.55 13.23 -7.89
N ILE A 20 -0.48 14.18 -8.83
CA ILE A 20 0.59 14.22 -9.83
C ILE A 20 1.86 14.85 -9.23
N ARG A 21 1.70 15.73 -8.23
CA ARG A 21 2.81 16.34 -7.50
C ARG A 21 3.39 15.35 -6.50
N GLU A 22 4.64 14.93 -6.73
CA GLU A 22 5.35 13.96 -5.89
C GLU A 22 5.33 14.33 -4.40
N GLU A 23 5.51 15.63 -4.05
CA GLU A 23 5.51 16.04 -2.64
C GLU A 23 4.16 15.79 -1.93
N LEU A 24 3.05 15.84 -2.66
CA LEU A 24 1.71 15.63 -2.09
C LEU A 24 1.33 14.15 -2.02
N VAL A 25 1.91 13.32 -2.89
CA VAL A 25 1.69 11.86 -2.89
C VAL A 25 2.16 11.26 -1.56
N SER A 26 3.25 11.76 -0.99
CA SER A 26 3.79 11.29 0.29
C SER A 26 2.77 11.41 1.44
N ASP A 27 2.21 12.60 1.63
CA ASP A 27 1.28 12.83 2.74
C ASP A 27 -0.07 12.16 2.46
N GLN A 28 -0.54 12.21 1.21
CA GLN A 28 -1.78 11.57 0.79
C GLN A 28 -1.74 10.05 1.00
N SER A 29 -0.65 9.38 0.64
CA SER A 29 -0.52 7.92 0.78
C SER A 29 -0.49 7.49 2.24
N ILE A 30 0.25 8.20 3.09
CA ILE A 30 0.31 7.91 4.53
C ILE A 30 -1.06 8.13 5.18
N MET A 31 -1.73 9.24 4.87
CA MET A 31 -3.08 9.50 5.40
C MET A 31 -4.07 8.43 4.97
N HIS A 32 -4.06 8.03 3.70
CA HIS A 32 -4.93 6.98 3.16
C HIS A 32 -4.67 5.63 3.83
N LEU A 33 -3.42 5.16 3.82
CA LEU A 33 -3.06 3.84 4.33
C LEU A 33 -3.28 3.71 5.85
N ARG A 34 -3.08 4.80 6.61
CA ARG A 34 -3.37 4.81 8.06
C ARG A 34 -4.81 4.42 8.37
N LEU A 35 -5.78 4.80 7.55
CA LEU A 35 -7.19 4.44 7.74
C LEU A 35 -7.45 2.93 7.67
N TYR A 36 -6.59 2.19 6.97
CA TYR A 36 -6.78 0.77 6.69
C TYR A 36 -5.74 -0.13 7.35
N THR A 37 -4.85 0.41 8.19
CA THR A 37 -3.81 -0.37 8.89
C THR A 37 -4.40 -1.52 9.71
N ALA A 38 -5.46 -1.25 10.49
CA ALA A 38 -6.15 -2.29 11.27
C ALA A 38 -6.79 -3.37 10.38
N LEU A 39 -7.35 -2.98 9.23
CA LEU A 39 -7.94 -3.92 8.26
C LEU A 39 -6.86 -4.80 7.63
N LEU A 40 -5.77 -4.21 7.12
CA LEU A 40 -4.65 -4.93 6.54
C LEU A 40 -4.04 -5.91 7.55
N ALA A 41 -3.83 -5.46 8.80
CA ALA A 41 -3.30 -6.29 9.88
C ALA A 41 -4.19 -7.50 10.19
N ALA A 42 -5.52 -7.34 10.18
CA ALA A 42 -6.46 -8.43 10.42
C ALA A 42 -6.38 -9.54 9.37
N PHE A 43 -6.01 -9.21 8.12
CA PHE A 43 -5.88 -10.18 7.02
C PHE A 43 -4.43 -10.60 6.74
N SER A 44 -3.43 -9.99 7.39
CA SER A 44 -2.03 -10.37 7.33
C SER A 44 -1.58 -11.09 8.61
N SER A 45 -2.37 -12.05 9.10
CA SER A 45 -2.16 -12.75 10.37
C SER A 45 -1.00 -13.76 10.38
N CYS A 46 -0.54 -14.21 9.19
CA CYS A 46 0.55 -15.16 9.04
C CYS A 46 1.71 -14.60 8.20
N ASN A 47 2.91 -15.14 8.39
CA ASN A 47 4.13 -14.71 7.69
C ASN A 47 3.97 -14.68 6.17
N ARG A 48 3.24 -15.64 5.60
CA ARG A 48 2.97 -15.70 4.15
C ARG A 48 2.10 -14.54 3.67
N ALA A 49 1.12 -14.12 4.46
CA ALA A 49 0.24 -13.00 4.12
C ALA A 49 0.97 -11.65 4.30
N VAL A 50 1.77 -11.51 5.37
CA VAL A 50 2.62 -10.33 5.59
C VAL A 50 3.63 -10.17 4.44
N LEU A 51 4.35 -11.23 4.08
CA LEU A 51 5.34 -11.18 3.00
C LEU A 51 4.70 -10.78 1.66
N ALA A 52 3.48 -11.25 1.42
CA ALA A 52 2.72 -10.88 0.22
C ALA A 52 2.34 -9.43 0.16
N LEU A 53 1.89 -8.89 1.29
CA LEU A 53 1.59 -7.47 1.40
C LEU A 53 2.84 -6.65 1.11
N LEU A 54 3.97 -7.00 1.73
CA LEU A 54 5.25 -6.32 1.50
C LEU A 54 5.68 -6.35 0.04
N VAL A 55 5.62 -7.52 -0.63
CA VAL A 55 5.94 -7.64 -2.06
C VAL A 55 5.01 -6.77 -2.90
N ARG A 56 3.71 -6.71 -2.58
CA ARG A 56 2.76 -5.89 -3.33
C ARG A 56 2.95 -4.39 -3.12
N VAL A 57 3.34 -3.98 -1.92
CA VAL A 57 3.73 -2.60 -1.62
C VAL A 57 4.98 -2.23 -2.43
N GLN A 58 5.98 -3.10 -2.43
CA GLN A 58 7.23 -2.89 -3.17
C GLN A 58 6.98 -2.80 -4.68
N GLU A 59 6.25 -3.76 -5.27
CA GLU A 59 5.86 -3.75 -6.69
C GLU A 59 5.15 -2.44 -7.05
N TYR A 60 4.16 -2.03 -6.25
CA TYR A 60 3.41 -0.80 -6.49
C TYR A 60 4.31 0.45 -6.45
N CYS A 61 5.20 0.55 -5.46
CA CYS A 61 6.08 1.71 -5.33
C CYS A 61 7.19 1.73 -6.38
N TYR A 62 7.62 0.56 -6.87
CA TYR A 62 8.60 0.46 -7.94
C TYR A 62 8.01 0.90 -9.29
N ASP A 63 6.78 0.47 -9.60
CA ASP A 63 6.11 0.79 -10.86
C ASP A 63 5.65 2.25 -10.94
N ASN A 64 5.45 2.92 -9.79
CA ASN A 64 5.01 4.30 -9.71
C ASN A 64 6.14 5.21 -9.22
N LEU A 65 6.78 5.96 -10.12
CA LEU A 65 7.91 6.85 -9.81
C LEU A 65 7.63 7.81 -8.64
N ALA A 66 6.41 8.35 -8.55
CA ALA A 66 5.99 9.23 -7.45
C ALA A 66 6.00 8.51 -6.08
N PHE A 67 5.77 7.19 -6.06
CA PHE A 67 5.80 6.36 -4.86
C PHE A 67 7.18 5.77 -4.57
N MET A 68 8.05 5.65 -5.57
CA MET A 68 9.39 5.08 -5.39
C MET A 68 10.21 5.85 -4.33
N LYS A 69 10.07 7.18 -4.28
CA LYS A 69 10.70 8.04 -3.27
C LYS A 69 9.97 8.06 -1.93
N VAL A 70 8.74 7.54 -1.87
CA VAL A 70 7.88 7.52 -0.68
C VAL A 70 7.92 6.16 0.01
N PHE A 71 8.38 5.11 -0.67
CA PHE A 71 8.39 3.73 -0.18
C PHE A 71 8.95 3.58 1.24
N GLU A 72 10.01 4.31 1.61
CA GLU A 72 10.60 4.23 2.96
C GLU A 72 9.64 4.69 4.08
N LYS A 73 8.60 5.46 3.74
CA LYS A 73 7.61 6.01 4.68
C LYS A 73 6.34 5.15 4.75
N ILE A 74 6.15 4.22 3.82
CA ILE A 74 4.98 3.33 3.71
C ILE A 74 5.30 2.02 4.42
#